data_AF-A0A7I6MWZ0-F1
#
_entry.id   AF-A0A7I6MWZ0-F1
#
_cell.length_a   1.000
_cell.length_b   1.000
_cell.length_c   1.000
_cell.angle_alpha   90.00
_cell.angle_beta   90.00
_cell.angle_gamma   90.00
#
_symmetry.space_group_name_H-M   'P 1'
#
loop_
_entity.id
_entity.type
_entity.pdbx_description
1 polymer ?
#
loop_
_entity_poly.entity_id
_entity_poly.type
_entity_poly.pdbx_seq_one_letter_code
_entity_poly.pdbx_strand_id
1 'polypeptide(L)'
;FQTERKRKMRNAQAFALNDSDDEDQEELFLTHKGAKIDDYDSLNQDAFDAEEGEDDEHSRQMDREIVEKLHFGGGSGAAAEGGEGEHKKSHKEIMQEVMAKSKLYKAERQKNKMAQEDLTEDLDKGFSDILGLLDFRPRKGEAGHKEEKPQMDEFDRLTRELTFEAKAKATERR
;
A
#
# COMPACT_ATOMS: atom_id res chain seq x y z
N PHE A 1 -5.36 2.14 17.01
CA PHE A 1 -4.92 0.75 16.78
C PHE A 1 -6.04 -0.16 16.25
N GLN A 2 -7.11 -0.46 17.01
CA GLN A 2 -8.17 -1.37 16.50
C GLN A 2 -8.95 -0.81 15.29
N THR A 3 -9.22 0.50 15.28
CA THR A 3 -9.91 1.19 14.18
C THR A 3 -9.06 1.22 12.90
N GLU A 4 -7.76 1.48 13.05
CA GLU A 4 -6.80 1.48 11.95
C GLU A 4 -6.61 0.07 11.36
N ARG A 5 -6.57 -0.97 12.22
CA ARG A 5 -6.50 -2.37 11.78
C ARG A 5 -7.75 -2.78 10.98
N LYS A 6 -8.94 -2.37 11.41
CA LYS A 6 -10.19 -2.60 10.66
C LYS A 6 -10.20 -1.90 9.30
N ARG A 7 -9.68 -0.67 9.21
CA ARG A 7 -9.57 0.07 7.94
C ARG A 7 -8.58 -0.59 6.96
N LYS A 8 -7.45 -1.10 7.47
CA LYS A 8 -6.48 -1.86 6.67
C LYS A 8 -7.07 -3.18 6.16
N MET A 9 -7.81 -3.93 6.97
CA MET A 9 -8.44 -5.20 6.55
C MET A 9 -9.54 -4.98 5.49
N ARG A 10 -10.35 -3.92 5.59
CA ARG A 10 -11.39 -3.60 4.60
C ARG A 10 -10.80 -3.27 3.22
N ASN A 11 -9.62 -2.67 3.17
CA ASN A 11 -8.96 -2.31 1.92
C ASN A 11 -7.94 -3.36 1.45
N ALA A 12 -7.58 -4.33 2.29
CA ALA A 12 -6.62 -5.38 1.93
C ALA A 12 -7.18 -6.33 0.86
N GLN A 13 -8.49 -6.59 0.88
CA GLN A 13 -9.14 -7.46 -0.10
C GLN A 13 -9.32 -6.79 -1.47
N ALA A 14 -9.40 -5.45 -1.53
CA ALA A 14 -9.54 -4.71 -2.79
C ALA A 14 -8.31 -4.79 -3.71
N PHE A 15 -7.16 -5.23 -3.19
CA PHE A 15 -5.90 -5.36 -3.97
C PHE A 15 -5.39 -6.80 -4.05
N ALA A 16 -6.11 -7.77 -3.46
CA ALA A 16 -5.71 -9.17 -3.44
C ALA A 16 -6.16 -9.90 -4.71
N LEU A 17 -5.53 -9.55 -5.85
CA LEU A 17 -5.88 -10.05 -7.19
C LEU A 17 -5.73 -11.58 -7.39
N ASN A 18 -5.16 -12.29 -6.42
CA ASN A 18 -4.89 -13.73 -6.49
C ASN A 18 -5.94 -14.59 -5.76
N ASP A 19 -6.93 -13.98 -5.09
CA ASP A 19 -7.93 -14.67 -4.25
C ASP A 19 -9.37 -14.41 -4.74
N SER A 20 -9.54 -13.72 -5.88
CA SER A 20 -10.82 -13.26 -6.42
C SER A 20 -11.21 -13.98 -7.72
N ASP A 21 -11.01 -15.30 -7.77
CA ASP A 21 -11.45 -16.14 -8.90
C ASP A 21 -12.86 -16.74 -8.67
N ASP A 22 -13.50 -16.47 -7.52
CA ASP A 22 -14.84 -16.96 -7.17
C ASP A 22 -15.87 -15.82 -7.08
N GLU A 23 -16.69 -15.73 -8.14
CA GLU A 23 -18.12 -15.43 -8.18
C GLU A 23 -18.69 -14.07 -7.70
N ASP A 24 -17.97 -13.23 -6.95
CA ASP A 24 -18.42 -11.88 -6.57
C ASP A 24 -17.87 -10.80 -7.51
N GLN A 25 -18.13 -10.95 -8.82
CA GLN A 25 -17.91 -9.94 -9.85
C GLN A 25 -18.87 -8.74 -9.70
N GLU A 26 -18.97 -8.13 -8.53
CA GLU A 26 -19.51 -6.76 -8.42
C GLU A 26 -18.47 -5.78 -9.00
N GLU A 27 -18.35 -5.80 -10.33
CA GLU A 27 -17.95 -4.68 -11.19
C GLU A 27 -16.88 -3.74 -10.60
N LEU A 28 -15.74 -4.29 -10.17
CA LEU A 28 -14.54 -3.50 -9.91
C LEU A 28 -13.95 -3.06 -11.25
N PHE A 29 -14.53 -2.00 -11.81
CA PHE A 29 -14.00 -1.36 -13.01
C PHE A 29 -12.65 -0.70 -12.71
N LEU A 30 -11.72 -0.84 -13.65
CA LEU A 30 -10.49 -0.08 -13.60
C LEU A 30 -10.82 1.40 -13.75
N THR A 31 -10.45 2.23 -12.76
CA THR A 31 -10.72 3.68 -12.79
C THR A 31 -9.42 4.48 -12.77
N HIS A 32 -9.34 5.54 -13.57
CA HIS A 32 -8.25 6.52 -13.54
C HIS A 32 -8.84 7.92 -13.41
N LYS A 33 -8.37 8.70 -12.43
CA LYS A 33 -8.92 10.02 -12.08
C LYS A 33 -10.45 10.05 -11.85
N GLY A 34 -11.04 8.94 -11.41
CA GLY A 34 -12.47 8.84 -11.09
C GLY A 34 -13.38 8.53 -12.29
N ALA A 35 -12.83 8.30 -13.48
CA ALA A 35 -13.57 7.78 -14.63
C ALA A 35 -13.31 6.27 -14.78
N LYS A 36 -14.35 5.52 -15.16
CA LYS A 36 -14.23 4.11 -15.53
C LYS A 36 -13.50 4.00 -16.87
N ILE A 37 -12.52 3.11 -16.95
CA ILE A 37 -11.76 2.81 -18.15
C ILE A 37 -12.41 1.58 -18.80
N ASP A 38 -13.62 1.77 -19.34
CA ASP A 38 -14.39 0.69 -19.97
C ASP A 38 -14.10 0.62 -21.48
N ASP A 39 -13.88 1.78 -22.13
CA ASP A 39 -13.49 1.88 -23.55
C ASP A 39 -12.14 2.58 -23.71
N TYR A 40 -11.08 1.80 -23.90
CA TYR A 40 -9.74 2.32 -24.15
C TYR A 40 -9.63 3.09 -25.47
N ASP A 41 -10.45 2.75 -26.49
CA ASP A 41 -10.44 3.42 -27.79
C ASP A 41 -10.94 4.89 -27.70
N SER A 42 -11.99 5.15 -26.91
CA SER A 42 -12.50 6.52 -26.72
C SER A 42 -11.60 7.35 -25.82
N LEU A 43 -10.95 6.74 -24.82
CA LEU A 43 -10.06 7.44 -23.88
C LEU A 43 -8.78 7.93 -24.57
N ASN A 44 -8.29 7.16 -25.53
CA ASN A 44 -7.16 7.57 -26.36
C ASN A 44 -7.57 8.81 -27.16
N GLN A 45 -8.71 8.78 -27.84
CA GLN A 45 -9.19 9.87 -28.70
C GLN A 45 -9.43 11.19 -27.93
N ASP A 46 -10.00 11.13 -26.73
CA ASP A 46 -10.32 12.32 -25.92
C ASP A 46 -9.08 12.93 -25.21
N ALA A 47 -8.05 12.12 -24.94
CA ALA A 47 -6.75 12.60 -24.47
C ALA A 47 -5.94 13.32 -25.56
N PHE A 48 -6.28 13.11 -26.84
CA PHE A 48 -5.65 13.77 -27.99
C PHE A 48 -6.34 15.10 -28.39
N ASP A 49 -7.58 15.35 -27.96
CA ASP A 49 -8.36 16.53 -28.40
C ASP A 49 -8.40 17.68 -27.36
N ALA A 50 -7.89 17.46 -26.14
CA ALA A 50 -8.02 18.41 -25.02
C ALA A 50 -6.83 19.37 -24.80
N GLU A 51 -6.02 19.66 -25.83
CA GLU A 51 -5.10 20.81 -25.80
C GLU A 51 -4.90 21.38 -27.21
N GLU A 52 -5.87 22.20 -27.63
CA GLU A 52 -5.74 23.12 -28.76
C GLU A 52 -4.69 24.20 -28.42
N GLY A 53 -3.43 23.87 -28.70
CA GLY A 53 -2.31 24.80 -28.68
C GLY A 53 -1.36 24.42 -29.79
N GLU A 54 -1.36 25.22 -30.87
CA GLU A 54 -0.43 25.19 -32.01
C GLU A 54 0.98 24.72 -31.64
N ASP A 55 1.26 23.42 -31.80
CA ASP A 55 2.64 22.95 -31.95
C ASP A 55 2.68 21.62 -32.71
N ASP A 56 3.43 21.65 -33.81
CA ASP A 56 3.81 20.62 -34.76
C ASP A 56 3.17 19.22 -34.58
N GLU A 57 2.25 18.89 -35.51
CA GLU A 57 1.52 17.61 -35.63
C GLU A 57 2.46 16.39 -35.74
N HIS A 58 3.75 16.62 -36.03
CA HIS A 58 4.79 15.60 -36.11
C HIS A 58 5.57 15.35 -34.81
N SER A 59 5.46 16.22 -33.79
CA SER A 59 6.21 16.09 -32.53
C SER A 59 5.54 15.16 -31.50
N ARG A 60 4.24 14.91 -31.66
CA ARG A 60 3.40 14.16 -30.70
C ARG A 60 3.17 12.69 -31.08
N GLN A 61 3.63 12.26 -32.25
CA GLN A 61 3.56 10.86 -32.69
C GLN A 61 4.88 10.17 -32.37
N MET A 62 4.87 9.23 -31.41
CA MET A 62 6.04 8.37 -31.15
C MET A 62 6.46 7.67 -32.44
N ASP A 63 7.76 7.55 -32.68
CA ASP A 63 8.30 6.89 -33.88
C ASP A 63 7.61 5.53 -34.10
N ARG A 64 7.20 5.29 -35.35
CA ARG A 64 6.47 4.07 -35.72
C ARG A 64 7.21 2.79 -35.32
N GLU A 65 8.54 2.82 -35.39
CA GLU A 65 9.42 1.73 -34.96
C GLU A 65 9.38 1.50 -33.44
N ILE A 66 9.30 2.57 -32.66
CA ILE A 66 9.19 2.53 -31.19
C ILE A 66 7.84 1.93 -30.79
N VAL A 67 6.77 2.39 -31.44
CA VAL A 67 5.41 1.88 -31.21
C VAL A 67 5.32 0.40 -31.59
N GLU A 68 5.83 0.00 -32.76
CA GLU A 68 5.79 -1.39 -33.20
C GLU A 68 6.62 -2.33 -32.31
N LYS A 69 7.73 -1.86 -31.74
CA LYS A 69 8.64 -2.69 -30.94
C LYS A 69 8.31 -2.72 -29.45
N LEU A 70 7.78 -1.63 -28.90
CA LEU A 70 7.62 -1.44 -27.45
C LEU A 70 6.16 -1.42 -26.98
N HIS A 71 5.17 -1.24 -27.87
CA HIS A 71 3.77 -1.38 -27.45
C HIS A 71 3.38 -2.86 -27.34
N PHE A 72 2.61 -3.16 -26.29
CA PHE A 72 2.14 -4.49 -25.90
C PHE A 72 1.40 -5.25 -27.02
N GLY A 73 0.93 -4.58 -28.08
CA GLY A 73 0.25 -5.15 -29.25
C GLY A 73 1.11 -5.40 -30.51
N GLY A 74 2.40 -5.05 -30.50
CA GLY A 74 3.30 -5.08 -31.68
C GLY A 74 3.85 -6.47 -32.09
N GLY A 75 3.12 -7.56 -31.82
CA GLY A 75 3.62 -8.93 -32.00
C GLY A 75 3.54 -9.50 -33.42
N SER A 76 2.93 -8.81 -34.38
CA SER A 76 2.60 -9.38 -35.69
C SER A 76 3.39 -8.84 -36.89
N GLY A 77 4.19 -7.78 -36.74
CA GLY A 77 4.92 -7.13 -37.85
C GLY A 77 6.43 -7.43 -37.91
N ALA A 78 7.11 -7.50 -36.77
CA ALA A 78 8.58 -7.55 -36.72
C ALA A 78 9.21 -8.95 -36.83
N ALA A 79 8.57 -9.90 -37.51
CA ALA A 79 9.16 -11.23 -37.74
C ALA A 79 10.17 -11.26 -38.90
N ALA A 80 10.33 -10.16 -39.64
CA ALA A 80 11.06 -10.15 -40.91
C ALA A 80 12.32 -9.26 -40.98
N GLU A 81 12.50 -8.27 -40.10
CA GLU A 81 13.63 -7.35 -40.27
C GLU A 81 14.11 -6.80 -38.92
N GLY A 82 15.19 -7.37 -38.39
CA GLY A 82 15.75 -6.91 -37.13
C GLY A 82 16.88 -7.80 -36.61
N GLY A 83 18.09 -7.60 -37.15
CA GLY A 83 19.34 -7.95 -36.47
C GLY A 83 19.98 -9.26 -36.90
N GLU A 84 21.07 -9.13 -37.65
CA GLU A 84 22.06 -10.18 -37.88
C GLU A 84 22.57 -10.74 -36.53
N GLY A 85 22.41 -12.05 -36.30
CA GLY A 85 23.27 -12.80 -35.36
C GLY A 85 22.60 -13.69 -34.30
N GLU A 86 21.36 -13.45 -33.89
CA GLU A 86 20.69 -14.34 -32.92
C GLU A 86 19.67 -15.24 -33.60
N HIS A 87 20.08 -16.48 -33.87
CA HIS A 87 19.13 -17.54 -34.21
C HIS A 87 18.00 -17.56 -33.16
N LYS A 88 16.75 -17.58 -33.63
CA LYS A 88 15.58 -17.77 -32.77
C LYS A 88 15.85 -19.00 -31.88
N LYS A 89 15.90 -18.79 -30.57
CA LYS A 89 16.17 -19.86 -29.59
C LYS A 89 15.25 -21.04 -29.86
N SER A 90 15.78 -22.26 -29.74
CA SER A 90 14.96 -23.46 -29.89
C SER A 90 13.87 -23.48 -28.82
N HIS A 91 12.69 -24.02 -29.12
CA HIS A 91 11.63 -24.21 -28.14
C HIS A 91 12.12 -24.95 -26.88
N LYS A 92 13.06 -25.89 -27.06
CA LYS A 92 13.73 -26.59 -25.95
C LYS A 92 14.53 -25.64 -25.05
N GLU A 93 15.29 -24.73 -25.64
CA GLU A 93 16.09 -23.75 -24.90
C GLU A 93 15.20 -22.75 -24.17
N ILE A 94 14.16 -22.25 -24.84
CA ILE A 94 13.17 -21.36 -24.22
C ILE A 94 12.51 -22.04 -23.03
N MET A 95 12.10 -23.29 -23.18
CA MET A 95 11.46 -24.05 -22.10
C MET A 95 12.42 -24.29 -20.93
N GLN A 96 13.69 -24.57 -21.20
CA GLN A 96 14.71 -24.70 -20.16
C GLN A 96 14.95 -23.38 -19.42
N GLU A 97 15.02 -22.26 -20.14
CA GLU A 97 15.15 -20.93 -19.54
C GLU A 97 13.95 -20.57 -18.67
N VAL A 98 12.73 -20.84 -19.14
CA VAL A 98 11.50 -20.62 -18.37
C VAL A 98 11.51 -21.47 -17.10
N MET A 99 11.81 -22.76 -17.20
CA MET A 99 11.90 -23.64 -16.04
C MET A 99 12.97 -23.18 -15.05
N ALA A 100 14.13 -22.74 -15.52
CA ALA A 100 15.21 -22.22 -14.67
C ALA A 100 14.77 -20.94 -13.93
N LYS A 101 14.16 -19.99 -14.65
CA LYS A 101 13.63 -18.75 -14.07
C LYS A 101 12.52 -19.01 -13.07
N SER A 102 11.56 -19.86 -13.40
CA SER A 102 10.46 -20.21 -12.48
C SER A 102 10.97 -20.88 -11.21
N LYS A 103 11.98 -21.75 -11.30
CA LYS A 103 12.60 -22.39 -10.12
C LYS A 103 13.37 -21.38 -9.28
N LEU A 104 14.16 -20.51 -9.90
CA LEU A 104 14.90 -19.45 -9.23
C LEU A 104 13.97 -18.54 -8.45
N TYR A 105 12.90 -18.07 -9.10
CA TYR A 105 11.95 -17.15 -8.48
C TYR A 105 11.14 -17.81 -7.37
N LYS A 106 10.81 -19.10 -7.49
CA LYS A 106 10.19 -19.87 -6.39
C LYS A 106 11.14 -19.99 -5.19
N ALA A 107 12.42 -20.30 -5.44
CA ALA A 107 13.42 -20.40 -4.39
C ALA A 107 13.67 -19.04 -3.71
N GLU A 108 13.71 -17.96 -4.48
CA GLU A 108 13.86 -16.60 -3.97
C GLU A 108 12.65 -16.19 -3.11
N ARG A 109 11.42 -16.45 -3.56
CA ARG A 109 10.21 -16.24 -2.76
C ARG A 109 10.26 -17.02 -1.45
N GLN A 110 10.66 -18.28 -1.49
CA GLN A 110 10.80 -19.11 -0.29
C GLN A 110 11.86 -18.54 0.66
N LYS A 111 13.04 -18.17 0.14
CA LYS A 111 14.11 -17.57 0.94
C LYS A 111 13.67 -16.26 1.61
N ASN A 112 12.98 -15.40 0.88
CA ASN A 112 12.46 -14.14 1.41
C ASN A 112 11.41 -14.39 2.50
N LYS A 113 10.52 -15.35 2.30
CA LYS A 113 9.54 -15.75 3.30
C LYS A 113 10.20 -16.28 4.58
N MET A 114 11.17 -17.18 4.45
CA MET A 114 11.92 -17.72 5.60
C MET A 114 12.66 -16.61 6.35
N ALA A 115 13.34 -15.72 5.64
CA ALA A 115 14.04 -14.60 6.28
C ALA A 115 13.09 -13.63 7.01
N GLN A 116 11.87 -13.45 6.49
CA GLN A 116 10.82 -12.69 7.18
C GLN A 116 10.35 -13.42 8.43
N GLU A 117 10.05 -14.72 8.34
CA GLU A 117 9.61 -15.55 9.47
C GLU A 117 10.67 -15.56 10.59
N ASP A 118 11.93 -15.81 10.25
CA ASP A 118 13.06 -15.81 11.20
C ASP A 118 13.17 -14.46 11.93
N LEU A 119 13.09 -13.34 11.19
CA LEU A 119 13.15 -12.00 11.78
C LEU A 119 11.95 -11.74 12.71
N THR A 120 10.75 -12.18 12.32
CA THR A 120 9.56 -12.03 13.17
C THR A 120 9.65 -12.86 14.45
N GLU A 121 10.15 -14.10 14.37
CA GLU A 121 10.36 -14.93 15.55
C GLU A 121 11.36 -14.31 16.53
N ASP A 122 12.45 -13.73 16.01
CA ASP A 122 13.46 -13.08 16.84
C ASP A 122 12.93 -11.81 17.52
N LEU A 123 12.09 -11.03 16.83
CA LEU A 123 11.41 -9.88 17.43
C LEU A 123 10.41 -10.29 18.50
N ASP A 124 9.63 -11.35 18.26
CA ASP A 124 8.65 -11.86 19.22
C ASP A 124 9.32 -12.43 20.48
N LYS A 125 10.48 -13.10 20.34
CA LYS A 125 11.29 -13.55 21.48
C LYS A 125 11.72 -12.39 22.37
N GLY A 126 12.17 -11.27 21.78
CA GLY A 126 12.58 -10.09 22.54
C GLY A 126 11.42 -9.28 23.12
N PHE A 127 10.20 -9.48 22.63
CA PHE A 127 9.04 -8.71 23.06
C PHE A 127 8.59 -9.09 24.48
N SER A 128 8.65 -10.38 24.86
CA SER A 128 8.30 -10.81 26.22
C SER A 128 9.23 -10.19 27.28
N ASP A 129 10.51 -10.05 26.97
CA ASP A 129 11.50 -9.45 27.86
C ASP A 129 11.19 -7.96 28.11
N ILE A 130 10.82 -7.23 27.05
CA ILE A 130 10.43 -5.81 27.15
C ILE A 130 9.13 -5.66 27.96
N LEU A 131 8.14 -6.53 27.72
CA LEU A 131 6.90 -6.51 28.49
C LEU A 131 7.14 -6.79 29.98
N GLY A 132 8.11 -7.65 30.31
CA GLY A 132 8.48 -7.94 31.70
C GLY A 132 9.15 -6.77 32.42
N LEU A 133 9.81 -5.87 31.69
CA LEU A 133 10.45 -4.66 32.25
C LEU A 133 9.48 -3.48 32.43
N LEU A 134 8.28 -3.55 31.86
CA LEU A 134 7.34 -2.45 31.85
C LEU A 134 6.22 -2.64 32.88
N ASP A 135 6.15 -1.71 33.85
CA ASP A 135 5.01 -1.63 34.76
C ASP A 135 3.81 -0.98 34.06
N PHE A 136 2.95 -1.83 33.51
CA PHE A 136 1.67 -1.38 32.98
C PHE A 136 0.74 -0.97 34.12
N ARG A 137 0.09 0.20 33.96
CA ARG A 137 -1.02 0.57 34.85
C ARG A 137 -2.05 -0.56 34.83
N PRO A 138 -2.53 -1.03 35.99
CA PRO A 138 -3.48 -2.12 36.05
C PRO A 138 -4.72 -1.76 35.24
N ARG A 139 -5.26 -2.76 34.51
CA ARG A 139 -6.51 -2.57 33.77
C ARG A 139 -7.60 -2.15 34.77
N LYS A 140 -8.45 -1.21 34.34
CA LYS A 140 -9.60 -0.68 35.11
C LYS A 140 -10.61 -1.81 35.39
N GLY A 141 -10.30 -2.67 36.35
CA GLY A 141 -11.00 -3.92 36.66
C GLY A 141 -10.16 -4.91 37.48
N GLU A 142 -8.84 -4.92 37.31
CA GLU A 142 -7.89 -5.77 38.07
C GLU A 142 -7.25 -5.02 39.25
N ALA A 143 -7.46 -3.71 39.35
CA ALA A 143 -7.12 -2.91 40.53
C ALA A 143 -8.07 -3.24 41.72
N GLY A 144 -8.02 -4.48 42.19
CA GLY A 144 -8.68 -4.94 43.42
C GLY A 144 -8.03 -4.36 44.68
N HIS A 145 -6.84 -3.77 44.56
CA HIS A 145 -6.28 -2.88 45.56
C HIS A 145 -6.53 -1.44 45.14
N LYS A 146 -7.61 -0.86 45.65
CA LYS A 146 -7.65 0.58 45.86
C LYS A 146 -6.56 0.88 46.87
N GLU A 147 -5.36 1.20 46.40
CA GLU A 147 -4.49 2.03 47.23
C GLU A 147 -5.33 3.25 47.60
N GLU A 148 -5.55 3.44 48.91
CA GLU A 148 -6.18 4.64 49.40
C GLU A 148 -5.35 5.79 48.86
N LYS A 149 -5.89 6.51 47.86
CA LYS A 149 -5.24 7.71 47.36
C LYS A 149 -4.91 8.54 48.59
N PRO A 150 -3.66 9.02 48.75
CA PRO A 150 -3.29 9.81 49.90
C PRO A 150 -4.33 10.93 50.07
N GLN A 151 -4.71 11.20 51.32
CA GLN A 151 -5.70 12.24 51.61
C GLN A 151 -5.24 13.52 50.92
N MET A 152 -6.13 14.15 50.15
CA MET A 152 -5.77 15.36 49.41
C MET A 152 -5.29 16.42 50.39
N ASP A 153 -4.09 16.94 50.13
CA ASP A 153 -3.48 18.00 50.92
C ASP A 153 -4.30 19.29 50.80
N GLU A 154 -4.09 20.24 51.72
CA GLU A 154 -4.84 21.51 51.73
C GLU A 154 -4.69 22.27 50.39
N PHE A 155 -3.51 22.19 49.78
CA PHE A 155 -3.24 22.76 48.46
C PHE A 155 -4.06 22.08 47.35
N ASP A 156 -4.20 20.75 47.37
CA ASP A 156 -4.99 20.00 46.39
C ASP A 156 -6.49 20.31 46.51
N ARG A 157 -6.98 20.53 47.74
CA ARG A 157 -8.36 20.95 47.99
C ARG A 157 -8.61 22.35 47.44
N LEU A 158 -7.74 23.30 47.78
CA LEU A 158 -7.84 24.69 47.33
C LEU A 158 -7.77 24.79 45.81
N THR A 159 -6.84 24.07 45.17
CA THR A 159 -6.72 24.09 43.70
C THR A 159 -7.95 23.50 43.01
N ARG A 160 -8.52 22.43 43.55
CA ARG A 160 -9.78 21.87 43.05
C ARG A 160 -10.91 22.89 43.18
N GLU A 161 -11.06 23.54 44.32
CA GLU A 161 -12.08 24.59 44.53
C GLU A 161 -11.87 25.76 43.54
N LEU A 162 -10.64 26.23 43.37
CA LEU A 162 -10.28 27.32 42.47
C LEU A 162 -10.47 26.97 40.98
N THR A 163 -10.48 25.68 40.61
CA THR A 163 -10.85 25.25 39.25
C THR A 163 -12.35 25.34 38.96
N PHE A 164 -13.20 25.23 39.99
CA PHE A 164 -14.65 25.35 39.87
C PHE A 164 -15.17 26.77 40.08
N GLU A 165 -14.37 27.63 40.70
CA GLU A 165 -14.72 29.04 40.87
C GLU A 165 -14.75 29.78 39.51
N ALA A 166 -15.74 30.65 39.34
CA ALA A 166 -15.93 31.41 38.11
C ALA A 166 -14.77 32.40 37.91
N LYS A 167 -13.90 32.13 36.94
CA LYS A 167 -12.77 33.00 36.59
C LYS A 167 -13.28 34.27 35.88
N ALA A 168 -13.44 35.35 36.62
CA ALA A 168 -13.65 36.69 36.06
C ALA A 168 -12.31 37.42 35.97
N LYS A 169 -11.90 37.82 34.76
CA LYS A 169 -10.74 38.69 34.54
C LYS A 169 -11.24 40.11 34.26
N ALA A 170 -10.93 41.06 35.14
CA ALA A 170 -11.26 42.47 34.91
C ALA A 170 -10.51 42.98 33.67
N THR A 171 -11.19 43.79 32.85
CA THR A 171 -10.56 44.46 31.72
C THR A 171 -9.60 45.54 32.22
N GLU A 172 -8.45 45.68 31.55
CA GLU A 172 -7.46 46.69 31.92
C GLU A 172 -8.06 48.09 31.79
N ARG A 173 -7.94 48.85 32.86
CA ARG A 173 -8.42 50.23 32.94
C ARG A 173 -7.50 51.08 32.06
N ARG A 174 -8.06 51.63 30.98
CA ARG A 174 -7.43 52.70 30.19
C ARG A 174 -7.50 54.03 30.92
#